data_AF-A0A952SJH6-F1
#
_entry.id   AF-A0A952SJH6-F1
#
_cell.length_a   1.000
_cell.length_b   1.000
_cell.length_c   1.000
_cell.angle_alpha   90.00
_cell.angle_beta   90.00
_cell.angle_gamma   90.00
#
_symmetry.space_group_name_H-M   'P 1'
#
loop_
_entity.id
_entity.type
_entity.pdbx_description
1 polymer ?
#
loop_
_entity_poly.entity_id
_entity_poly.type
_entity_poly.pdbx_seq_one_letter_code
_entity_poly.pdbx_strand_id
1 'polypeptide(L)' 'MKSEDRMSTKTRRQYTEEFKTEAVRVVRDSARPVAQVARDLGIADHLLYRWRAEQQQAESQGHTRQ' A
#
# COMPACT_ATOMS: atom_id res chain seq x y z
N MET A 1 -2.98 32.54 10.14
CA MET A 1 -3.49 31.72 9.02
C MET A 1 -2.51 30.60 8.68
N LYS A 2 -2.89 29.33 8.88
CA LYS A 2 -2.77 28.26 7.88
C LYS A 2 -3.54 27.02 8.37
N SER A 3 -4.82 27.03 8.00
CA SER A 3 -5.69 25.88 7.71
C SER A 3 -5.64 24.65 8.61
N GLU A 4 -6.59 24.60 9.54
CA GLU A 4 -7.35 23.37 9.82
C GLU A 4 -7.99 22.89 8.51
N ASP A 5 -7.48 21.82 7.91
CA ASP A 5 -8.26 21.03 6.95
C ASP A 5 -8.99 19.94 7.73
N ARG A 6 -10.29 20.17 7.84
CA ARG A 6 -11.33 19.33 8.44
C ARG A 6 -11.10 17.85 8.15
N MET A 7 -11.50 17.05 9.15
CA MET A 7 -11.85 15.65 8.99
C MET A 7 -12.67 15.41 7.72
N SER A 8 -11.99 15.11 6.62
CA SER A 8 -12.60 14.46 5.48
C SER A 8 -12.62 13.00 5.84
N THR A 9 -13.82 12.44 5.99
CA THR A 9 -14.08 11.01 6.04
C THR A 9 -13.56 10.40 4.74
N LYS A 10 -12.24 10.19 4.70
CA LYS A 10 -11.50 9.68 3.55
C LYS A 10 -12.11 8.33 3.27
N THR A 11 -13.01 8.28 2.28
CA THR A 11 -13.61 7.06 1.76
C THR A 11 -12.46 6.09 1.60
N ARG A 12 -12.39 5.11 2.52
CA ARG A 12 -11.29 4.17 2.58
C ARG A 12 -11.43 3.38 1.30
N ARG A 13 -10.67 3.76 0.25
CA ARG A 13 -10.55 3.00 -0.98
C ARG A 13 -10.13 1.60 -0.51
N GLN A 14 -11.09 0.67 -0.55
CA GLN A 14 -10.86 -0.70 -0.13
C GLN A 14 -10.10 -1.35 -1.28
N TYR A 15 -8.83 -1.60 -1.04
CA TYR A 15 -8.00 -2.37 -1.96
C TYR A 15 -8.05 -3.82 -1.54
N THR A 16 -8.37 -4.71 -2.49
CA THR A 16 -8.35 -6.15 -2.26
C THR A 16 -6.93 -6.61 -1.94
N GLU A 17 -6.81 -7.73 -1.23
CA GLU A 17 -5.50 -8.29 -0.89
C GLU A 17 -4.70 -8.64 -2.14
N GLU A 18 -5.37 -9.18 -3.18
CA GLU A 18 -4.77 -9.42 -4.50
C GLU A 18 -4.14 -8.15 -5.08
N PHE A 19 -4.82 -7.00 -4.99
CA PHE A 19 -4.27 -5.74 -5.48
C PHE A 19 -3.03 -5.31 -4.69
N LYS A 20 -3.03 -5.51 -3.36
CA LYS A 20 -1.87 -5.18 -2.52
C LYS A 20 -0.68 -6.07 -2.88
N THR A 21 -0.91 -7.37 -3.04
CA THR A 21 0.12 -8.35 -3.40
C THR A 21 0.70 -8.05 -4.77
N GLU A 22 -0.14 -7.79 -5.77
CA GLU A 22 0.31 -7.42 -7.12
C GLU A 22 1.12 -6.11 -7.09
N ALA A 23 0.66 -5.09 -6.35
CA ALA A 23 1.40 -3.83 -6.23
C ALA A 23 2.78 -4.03 -5.58
N VAL A 24 2.88 -4.82 -4.51
CA VAL A 24 4.16 -5.14 -3.86
C VAL A 24 5.04 -6.01 -4.77
N ARG A 25 4.46 -6.94 -5.52
CA ARG A 25 5.16 -7.78 -6.49
C ARG A 25 5.74 -6.95 -7.63
N VAL A 26 4.98 -5.99 -8.17
CA VAL A 26 5.46 -5.05 -9.20
C VAL A 26 6.66 -4.25 -8.69
N VAL A 27 6.64 -3.78 -7.44
CA VAL A 27 7.82 -3.10 -6.84
C VAL A 27 9.04 -4.02 -6.81
N ARG A 28 8.85 -5.29 -6.42
CA ARG A 28 9.94 -6.28 -6.33
C ARG A 28 10.50 -6.65 -7.69
N ASP A 29 9.63 -6.78 -8.69
CA ASP A 29 9.98 -7.22 -10.05
C ASP A 29 10.54 -6.09 -10.91
N SER A 30 9.92 -4.91 -10.88
CA SER A 30 10.30 -3.77 -11.73
C SER A 30 11.53 -2.99 -11.26
N ALA A 31 12.17 -3.35 -10.13
CA ALA A 31 13.26 -2.59 -9.49
C ALA A 31 12.97 -1.08 -9.30
N ARG A 32 11.69 -0.68 -9.40
CA ARG A 32 11.23 0.71 -9.32
C ARG A 32 10.96 1.08 -7.86
N PRO A 33 11.20 2.33 -7.45
CA PRO A 33 10.92 2.76 -6.10
C PRO A 33 9.40 2.72 -5.83
N VAL A 34 9.04 2.38 -4.59
CA VAL A 34 7.65 2.30 -4.10
C VAL A 34 6.83 3.52 -4.47
N ALA A 35 7.40 4.73 -4.33
CA ALA A 35 6.71 5.97 -4.68
C ALA A 35 6.34 6.07 -6.17
N GLN A 36 7.16 5.53 -7.07
CA GLN A 36 6.89 5.55 -8.50
C GLN A 36 5.76 4.58 -8.85
N VAL A 37 5.81 3.36 -8.29
CA VAL A 37 4.76 2.35 -8.50
C VAL A 37 3.43 2.82 -7.89
N ALA A 38 3.45 3.47 -6.73
CA ALA A 38 2.25 4.04 -6.13
C ALA A 38 1.59 5.10 -7.02
N ARG A 39 2.39 6.00 -7.62
CA ARG A 39 1.91 7.02 -8.56
C ARG A 39 1.34 6.40 -9.83
N ASP A 40 2.01 5.39 -10.38
CA ASP A 40 1.56 4.65 -11.57
C ASP A 40 0.22 3.94 -11.33
N LEU A 41 0.07 3.31 -10.17
CA LEU A 41 -1.17 2.64 -9.74
C LEU A 41 -2.25 3.61 -9.22
N GLY A 42 -1.98 4.91 -9.13
CA GLY A 42 -2.94 5.90 -8.61
C GLY A 42 -3.28 5.72 -7.12
N ILE A 43 -2.37 5.15 -6.33
CA ILE A 43 -2.49 4.95 -4.89
C ILE A 43 -1.55 5.87 -4.11
N ALA A 44 -1.78 6.01 -2.81
CA ALA A 44 -0.87 6.78 -1.97
C ALA A 44 0.39 5.95 -1.65
N ASP A 45 1.56 6.57 -1.70
CA ASP A 45 2.84 5.94 -1.39
C ASP A 45 2.85 5.29 0.01
N HIS A 46 2.35 5.98 1.04
CA HIS A 46 2.29 5.45 2.41
C HIS A 46 1.50 4.13 2.53
N LEU A 47 0.50 3.91 1.67
CA LEU A 47 -0.26 2.65 1.64
C LEU A 47 0.63 1.52 1.15
N LEU A 48 1.38 1.75 0.07
CA LEU A 48 2.26 0.74 -0.52
C LEU A 48 3.45 0.42 0.39
N TYR A 49 3.99 1.41 1.09
CA TYR A 49 4.98 1.19 2.16
C TYR A 49 4.43 0.30 3.28
N ARG A 50 3.20 0.60 3.74
CA ARG A 50 2.54 -0.19 4.77
C ARG A 50 2.26 -1.62 4.30
N TRP A 51 1.75 -1.81 3.09
CA TRP A 51 1.49 -3.15 2.54
C TRP A 51 2.77 -3.94 2.37
N ARG A 52 3.88 -3.31 1.97
CA ARG A 52 5.18 -3.99 1.92
C ARG A 52 5.59 -4.49 3.31
N ALA A 53 5.40 -3.68 4.35
CA ALA A 53 5.68 -4.09 5.73
C ALA A 53 4.74 -5.21 6.20
N GLU A 54 3.43 -5.09 5.94
CA GLU A 54 2.42 -6.10 6.26
C GLU A 54 2.70 -7.43 5.54
N GLN A 55 3.10 -7.39 4.27
CA GLN A 55 3.49 -8.59 3.50
C GLN A 55 4.78 -9.20 4.05
N GLN A 56 5.79 -8.39 4.35
CA GLN A 56 7.04 -8.88 4.93
C GLN A 56 6.82 -9.51 6.33
N GLN A 57 5.91 -8.93 7.11
CA GLN A 57 5.45 -9.50 8.37
C GLN A 57 4.62 -10.76 8.16
N ALA A 58 3.73 -10.81 7.17
CA ALA A 58 2.94 -12.00 6.84
C ALA A 58 3.79 -13.14 6.24
N GLU A 59 4.87 -12.82 5.54
CA GLU A 59 5.90 -13.77 5.07
C GLU A 59 6.69 -14.33 6.27
N SER A 60 7.01 -13.48 7.25
CA SER A 60 7.71 -13.87 8.48
C SER A 60 6.80 -14.58 9.50
N GLN A 61 5.52 -14.24 9.50
CA GLN A 61 4.45 -14.83 10.27
C GLN A 61 3.55 -15.62 9.31
N GLY A 62 4.13 -16.61 8.63
CA GLY A 62 3.48 -17.39 7.58
C GLY A 62 2.00 -17.60 7.84
N HIS A 63 1.18 -16.85 7.09
CA HIS A 63 -0.26 -17.09 6.86
C HIS A 63 -0.97 -17.76 8.06
N THR A 64 -1.15 -17.03 9.18
CA THR A 64 -2.12 -17.45 10.20
C THR A 64 -3.54 -17.21 9.65
N ARG A 65 -3.94 -18.20 8.86
CA ARG A 65 -5.23 -18.89 8.79
C ARG A 65 -6.52 -18.05 8.94
N GLN A 66 -7.18 -17.94 7.77
CA GLN A 66 -8.64 -18.05 7.47
C GLN A 66 -9.55 -16.88 7.85
#